data_AF-A0AAJ0LXC3-F1
#
_entry.id   AF-A0AAJ0LXC3-F1
#
_cell.length_a   1.000
_cell.length_b   1.000
_cell.length_c   1.000
_cell.angle_alpha   90.00
_cell.angle_beta   90.00
_cell.angle_gamma   90.00
#
_symmetry.space_group_name_H-M   'P 1'
#
loop_
_entity.id
_entity.type
_entity.pdbx_description
1 polymer ?
#
loop_
_entity_poly.entity_id
_entity_poly.type
_entity_poly.pdbx_seq_one_letter_code
_entity_poly.pdbx_strand_id
1 'polypeptide(L)'
;MTQSSSADNSNGNGEERGPRMSHMMSANEGPMDIIAKVSGVVEGGKREDDGPYFTNNEGIPIPDAEHSKNIGGIPLKQQHFNRSRNLERMVHPCGSGAFGFFETTKDVSALTKASFLQNVGEKTPMFIRFSTVTLGREFPDEARNPRGFAIKL
;
A
#
# COMPACT_ATOMS: atom_id res chain seq x y z
N MET A 1 40.60 -42.68 -35.78
CA MET A 1 39.30 -41.98 -35.92
C MET A 1 38.62 -41.99 -34.56
N THR A 2 38.78 -40.92 -33.79
CA THR A 2 37.85 -40.60 -32.69
C THR A 2 38.04 -39.13 -32.36
N GLN A 3 36.92 -38.41 -32.38
CA GLN A 3 36.80 -36.98 -32.55
C GLN A 3 37.03 -36.23 -31.23
N SER A 4 37.54 -35.00 -31.37
CA SER A 4 37.47 -33.92 -30.40
C SER A 4 36.02 -33.57 -30.09
N SER A 5 35.58 -33.76 -28.84
CA SER A 5 34.29 -33.24 -28.36
C SER A 5 34.54 -32.04 -27.46
N SER A 6 34.29 -30.87 -28.03
CA SER A 6 34.11 -29.58 -27.38
C SER A 6 33.07 -29.70 -26.27
N ALA A 7 33.42 -29.33 -25.04
CA ALA A 7 32.46 -29.22 -23.95
C ALA A 7 31.65 -27.94 -24.16
N ASP A 8 30.42 -28.10 -24.65
CA ASP A 8 29.39 -27.07 -24.70
C ASP A 8 29.10 -26.58 -23.28
N ASN A 9 29.42 -25.31 -23.04
CA ASN A 9 29.07 -24.57 -21.84
C ASN A 9 27.58 -24.21 -21.93
N SER A 10 26.71 -25.14 -21.55
CA SER A 10 25.28 -24.88 -21.47
C SER A 10 24.97 -24.07 -20.21
N ASN A 11 24.92 -22.75 -20.40
CA ASN A 11 24.28 -21.79 -19.51
C ASN A 11 22.97 -22.36 -18.97
N GLY A 12 22.96 -22.71 -17.68
CA GLY A 12 21.75 -22.96 -16.93
C GLY A 12 20.97 -21.65 -16.83
N ASN A 13 20.07 -21.43 -17.79
CA ASN A 13 19.07 -20.38 -17.75
C ASN A 13 18.21 -20.61 -16.50
N GLY A 14 18.58 -19.98 -15.39
CA GLY A 14 17.70 -19.80 -14.25
C GLY A 14 16.48 -19.05 -14.73
N GLU A 15 15.30 -19.67 -14.62
CA GLU A 15 14.03 -19.06 -14.99
C GLU A 15 13.91 -17.67 -14.36
N GLU A 16 14.02 -16.64 -15.19
CA GLU A 16 13.72 -15.27 -14.81
C GLU A 16 12.22 -15.20 -14.56
N ARG A 17 11.82 -15.39 -13.30
CA ARG A 17 10.42 -15.21 -12.89
C ARG A 17 10.11 -13.73 -13.02
N GLY A 18 9.47 -13.36 -14.13
CA GLY A 18 8.98 -12.01 -14.36
C GLY A 18 8.23 -11.47 -13.14
N PRO A 19 8.24 -10.14 -12.91
CA PRO A 19 7.64 -9.56 -11.72
C PRO A 19 6.20 -10.04 -11.62
N ARG A 20 5.86 -10.69 -10.50
CA ARG A 20 4.47 -11.03 -10.17
C ARG A 20 3.74 -9.72 -9.94
N MET A 21 3.31 -9.09 -11.03
CA MET A 21 2.32 -8.02 -11.05
C MET A 21 1.04 -8.65 -10.51
N SER A 22 0.79 -8.48 -9.21
CA SER A 22 -0.51 -8.79 -8.65
C SER A 22 -1.49 -7.80 -9.28
N HIS A 23 -2.51 -8.33 -9.94
CA HIS A 23 -3.60 -7.58 -10.57
C HIS A 23 -4.35 -6.65 -9.58
N MET A 24 -4.06 -6.74 -8.28
CA MET A 24 -4.75 -6.07 -7.18
C MET A 24 -3.97 -4.90 -6.57
N MET A 25 -2.73 -4.62 -7.00
CA MET A 25 -1.93 -3.50 -6.44
C MET A 25 -1.16 -2.69 -7.50
N SER A 26 -1.72 -2.48 -8.70
CA SER A 26 -1.10 -1.54 -9.64
C SER A 26 -2.09 -0.92 -10.62
N ALA A 27 -2.32 0.37 -10.41
CA ALA A 27 -2.72 1.37 -11.41
C ALA A 27 -2.45 2.78 -10.86
N ASN A 28 -2.48 2.93 -9.53
CA ASN A 28 -1.99 4.11 -8.82
C ASN A 28 -0.70 3.75 -8.08
N GLU A 29 0.22 4.70 -8.04
CA GLU A 29 1.39 4.70 -7.15
C GLU A 29 0.98 4.12 -5.79
N GLY A 30 1.79 3.21 -5.25
CA GLY A 30 1.46 2.56 -3.99
C GLY A 30 1.18 3.61 -2.91
N PRO A 31 0.36 3.31 -1.89
CA PRO A 31 0.13 4.27 -0.81
C PRO A 31 1.46 4.73 -0.18
N MET A 32 2.50 3.88 -0.22
CA MET A 32 3.87 4.24 0.17
C MET A 32 4.51 5.30 -0.74
N ASP A 33 4.40 5.19 -2.07
CA ASP A 33 4.97 6.16 -3.01
C ASP A 33 4.28 7.53 -2.91
N ILE A 34 2.96 7.53 -2.78
CA ILE A 34 2.18 8.76 -2.61
C ILE A 34 2.53 9.42 -1.27
N ILE A 35 2.62 8.63 -0.18
CA ILE A 35 3.02 9.15 1.13
C ILE A 35 4.48 9.62 1.13
N ALA A 36 5.39 8.93 0.46
CA ALA A 36 6.79 9.32 0.32
C ALA A 36 6.93 10.66 -0.42
N LYS A 37 6.19 10.84 -1.52
CA LYS A 37 6.13 12.10 -2.28
C LYS A 37 5.53 13.25 -1.48
N VAL A 38 4.48 12.97 -0.69
CA VAL A 38 3.81 13.98 0.17
C VAL A 38 4.66 14.33 1.40
N SER A 39 5.41 13.36 1.95
CA SER A 39 6.21 13.53 3.17
C SER A 39 7.67 13.93 2.94
N GLY A 40 8.14 13.94 1.68
CA GLY A 40 9.51 14.30 1.32
C GLY A 40 10.56 13.25 1.71
N VAL A 41 10.14 12.03 2.04
CA VAL A 41 11.06 10.93 2.37
C VAL A 41 11.49 10.25 1.08
N VAL A 42 12.72 10.53 0.62
CA VAL A 42 13.35 9.86 -0.52
C VAL A 42 13.79 8.45 -0.10
N GLU A 43 13.41 7.42 -0.86
CA GLU A 43 13.95 6.07 -0.69
C GLU A 43 15.47 6.10 -0.85
N GLY A 44 16.19 5.69 0.20
CA GLY A 44 17.62 5.41 0.09
C GLY A 44 17.83 4.37 -1.00
N GLY A 45 18.74 4.65 -1.93
CA GLY A 45 19.02 3.79 -3.09
C GLY A 45 19.31 2.34 -2.69
N LYS A 46 18.96 1.42 -3.58
CA LYS A 46 19.16 -0.02 -3.36
C LYS A 46 20.64 -0.33 -3.07
N ARG A 47 20.91 -0.98 -1.94
CA ARG A 47 22.25 -1.48 -1.59
C ARG A 47 22.50 -2.80 -2.33
N GLU A 48 23.77 -3.10 -2.58
CA GLU A 48 24.22 -4.30 -3.32
C GLU A 48 23.79 -5.63 -2.63
N ASP A 49 23.42 -5.54 -1.35
CA ASP A 49 22.94 -6.64 -0.52
C ASP A 49 21.40 -6.77 -0.46
N ASP A 50 20.63 -6.09 -1.32
CA ASP A 50 19.15 -6.04 -1.27
C ASP A 50 18.43 -7.33 -1.73
N GLY A 51 18.86 -8.49 -1.24
CA GLY A 51 17.99 -9.65 -1.19
C GLY A 51 16.80 -9.40 -0.24
N PRO A 52 15.62 -10.01 -0.46
CA PRO A 52 14.50 -9.87 0.46
C PRO A 52 14.81 -10.58 1.79
N TYR A 53 15.46 -9.87 2.72
CA TYR A 53 15.66 -10.35 4.08
C TYR A 53 14.39 -10.16 4.89
N PHE A 54 13.90 -11.23 5.52
CA PHE A 54 12.87 -11.11 6.53
C PHE A 54 13.49 -10.55 7.81
N THR A 55 13.20 -9.30 8.15
CA THR A 55 13.68 -8.68 9.38
C THR A 55 12.66 -8.80 10.53
N ASN A 56 13.11 -8.55 11.75
CA ASN A 56 12.24 -8.21 12.87
C ASN A 56 11.95 -6.68 12.88
N ASN A 57 11.12 -6.21 13.81
CA ASN A 57 10.79 -4.79 13.92
C ASN A 57 12.01 -3.89 14.31
N GLU A 58 13.13 -4.50 14.69
CA GLU A 58 14.38 -3.83 15.09
C GLU A 58 15.44 -3.88 13.95
N GLY A 59 15.08 -4.40 12.77
CA GLY A 59 15.97 -4.49 11.62
C GLY A 59 16.96 -5.68 11.66
N ILE A 60 16.84 -6.57 12.65
CA ILE A 60 17.66 -7.78 12.74
C ILE A 60 17.16 -8.80 11.70
N PRO A 61 18.03 -9.31 10.81
CA PRO A 61 17.65 -10.31 9.82
C PRO A 61 17.33 -11.64 10.51
N ILE A 62 16.24 -12.28 10.08
CA ILE A 62 15.81 -13.59 10.55
C ILE A 62 16.29 -14.63 9.53
N PRO A 63 17.09 -15.63 9.96
CA PRO A 63 17.66 -16.62 9.06
C PRO A 63 16.63 -17.63 8.53
N ASP A 64 15.58 -17.91 9.30
CA ASP A 64 14.50 -18.82 8.91
C ASP A 64 13.16 -18.31 9.46
N ALA A 65 12.21 -18.02 8.56
CA ALA A 65 10.88 -17.50 8.89
C ALA A 65 9.81 -18.59 8.98
N GLU A 66 10.10 -19.82 8.55
CA GLU A 66 9.13 -20.91 8.41
C GLU A 66 9.05 -21.77 9.69
N HIS A 67 10.15 -21.86 10.44
CA HIS A 67 10.21 -22.72 11.62
C HIS A 67 10.18 -21.94 12.94
N SER A 68 9.35 -22.42 13.87
CA SER A 68 9.36 -21.96 15.26
C SER A 68 10.55 -22.56 16.02
N LYS A 69 11.14 -21.79 16.94
CA LYS A 69 12.22 -22.26 17.81
C LYS A 69 11.63 -23.07 18.98
N ASN A 70 11.75 -24.40 18.91
CA ASN A 70 10.96 -25.32 19.75
C ASN A 70 11.53 -25.60 21.17
N ILE A 71 12.84 -25.49 21.40
CA ILE A 71 13.45 -25.74 22.73
C ILE A 71 13.69 -24.40 23.45
N GLY A 72 12.89 -24.09 24.47
CA GLY A 72 13.06 -22.93 25.35
C GLY A 72 12.79 -21.55 24.72
N GLY A 73 12.23 -21.52 23.51
CA GLY A 73 11.93 -20.28 22.78
C GLY A 73 10.45 -19.90 22.83
N ILE A 74 10.15 -18.61 22.94
CA ILE A 74 8.82 -18.04 22.72
C ILE A 74 8.64 -17.85 21.20
N PRO A 75 7.47 -18.15 20.60
CA PRO A 75 7.23 -17.86 19.19
C PRO A 75 7.37 -16.36 18.92
N LEU A 76 8.35 -15.99 18.09
CA LEU A 76 8.63 -14.62 17.67
C LEU A 76 7.62 -14.21 16.58
N LYS A 77 7.22 -12.94 16.54
CA LYS A 77 6.27 -12.30 15.59
C LYS A 77 4.75 -12.41 15.84
N GLN A 78 4.27 -13.19 16.81
CA GLN A 78 2.82 -13.24 17.12
C GLN A 78 2.26 -11.95 17.76
N GLN A 79 3.13 -11.19 18.45
CA GLN A 79 2.71 -10.03 19.22
C GLN A 79 2.15 -8.87 18.39
N HIS A 80 2.68 -8.65 17.18
CA HIS A 80 2.17 -7.62 16.28
C HIS A 80 0.85 -8.07 15.63
N PHE A 81 0.78 -9.33 15.20
CA PHE A 81 -0.43 -9.92 14.64
C PHE A 81 -1.61 -9.86 15.62
N ASN A 82 -1.39 -10.27 16.88
CA ASN A 82 -2.42 -10.25 17.93
C ASN A 82 -2.98 -8.85 18.22
N ARG A 83 -2.26 -7.78 17.86
CA ARG A 83 -2.64 -6.37 18.10
C ARG A 83 -2.91 -5.59 16.82
N SER A 84 -3.04 -6.27 15.69
CA SER A 84 -3.29 -5.66 14.37
C SER A 84 -4.69 -5.06 14.23
N ARG A 85 -5.66 -5.54 15.00
CA ARG A 85 -7.05 -5.10 14.91
C ARG A 85 -7.25 -3.87 15.78
N ASN A 86 -7.37 -2.72 15.13
CA ASN A 86 -7.82 -1.49 15.78
C ASN A 86 -9.35 -1.50 15.92
N LEU A 87 -9.85 -0.70 16.86
CA LEU A 87 -11.28 -0.48 17.02
C LEU A 87 -11.85 0.15 15.75
N GLU A 88 -13.02 -0.34 15.33
CA GLU A 88 -13.74 0.18 14.17
C GLU A 88 -14.39 1.54 14.49
N ARG A 89 -14.78 2.28 13.45
CA ARG A 89 -15.58 3.49 13.62
C ARG A 89 -16.96 3.11 14.15
N MET A 90 -17.47 3.87 15.14
CA MET A 90 -18.80 3.64 15.72
C MET A 90 -19.93 3.73 14.67
N VAL A 91 -19.75 4.56 13.65
CA VAL A 91 -20.63 4.72 12.48
C VAL A 91 -19.74 4.86 11.26
N HIS A 92 -20.19 4.45 10.07
CA HIS A 92 -19.35 4.41 8.87
C HIS A 92 -18.18 3.40 8.91
N PRO A 93 -18.35 2.17 9.45
CA PRO A 93 -17.25 1.22 9.60
C PRO A 93 -16.80 0.62 8.26
N CYS A 94 -17.74 0.20 7.41
CA CYS A 94 -17.44 -0.29 6.07
C CYS A 94 -17.32 0.90 5.10
N GLY A 95 -16.27 0.89 4.28
CA GLY A 95 -16.03 1.97 3.33
C GLY A 95 -14.70 1.91 2.61
N SER A 96 -14.69 2.43 1.40
CA SER A 96 -13.55 2.48 0.49
C SER A 96 -13.11 3.92 0.25
N GLY A 97 -11.81 4.11 0.00
CA GLY A 97 -11.21 5.42 -0.21
C GLY A 97 -10.56 5.55 -1.58
N ALA A 98 -10.51 6.77 -2.10
CA ALA A 98 -9.80 7.11 -3.32
C ALA A 98 -9.07 8.45 -3.16
N PHE A 99 -7.89 8.55 -3.77
CA PHE A 99 -7.15 9.80 -3.91
C PHE A 99 -7.48 10.44 -5.26
N GLY A 100 -7.52 11.76 -5.30
CA GLY A 100 -7.78 12.52 -6.51
C GLY A 100 -7.37 13.98 -6.35
N PHE A 101 -7.92 14.85 -7.19
CA PHE A 101 -7.75 16.29 -7.09
C PHE A 101 -9.08 17.00 -7.33
N PHE A 102 -9.28 18.11 -6.64
CA PHE A 102 -10.38 19.04 -6.86
C PHE A 102 -9.88 20.21 -7.71
N GLU A 103 -10.64 20.60 -8.74
CA GLU A 103 -10.31 21.70 -9.62
C GLU A 103 -11.44 22.75 -9.63
N THR A 104 -11.09 23.99 -9.32
CA THR A 104 -12.04 25.12 -9.33
C THR A 104 -12.31 25.56 -10.77
N THR A 105 -13.52 25.30 -11.28
CA THR A 105 -13.89 25.62 -12.68
C THR A 105 -14.44 27.03 -12.88
N LYS A 106 -14.97 27.64 -11.82
CA LYS A 106 -15.58 28.98 -11.84
C LYS A 106 -15.10 29.79 -10.64
N ASP A 107 -14.92 31.07 -10.86
CA ASP A 107 -14.54 32.00 -9.79
C ASP A 107 -15.71 32.17 -8.82
N VAL A 108 -15.44 31.94 -7.54
CA VAL A 108 -16.37 32.11 -6.41
C VAL A 108 -15.76 32.98 -5.31
N SER A 109 -14.68 33.70 -5.61
CA SER A 109 -13.97 34.61 -4.67
C SER A 109 -14.90 35.66 -4.04
N ALA A 110 -15.96 36.05 -4.73
CA ALA A 110 -16.99 36.96 -4.21
C ALA A 110 -17.79 36.38 -3.02
N LEU A 111 -17.89 35.05 -2.91
CA LEU A 111 -18.70 34.36 -1.89
C LEU A 111 -17.86 33.81 -0.74
N THR A 112 -16.60 33.46 -0.98
CA THR A 112 -15.74 32.80 0.01
C THR A 112 -14.29 33.24 -0.09
N LYS A 113 -13.62 33.26 1.08
CA LYS A 113 -12.17 33.51 1.21
C LYS A 113 -11.35 32.22 1.33
N ALA A 114 -11.98 31.07 1.08
CA ALA A 114 -11.29 29.78 1.13
C ALA A 114 -10.20 29.70 0.04
N SER A 115 -8.96 29.35 0.44
CA SER A 115 -7.79 29.37 -0.43
C SER A 115 -7.97 28.53 -1.70
N PHE A 116 -8.46 27.29 -1.56
CA PHE A 116 -8.61 26.34 -2.66
C PHE A 116 -9.69 26.72 -3.70
N LEU A 117 -10.44 27.81 -3.47
CA LEU A 117 -11.49 28.32 -4.35
C LEU A 117 -11.18 29.69 -4.96
N GLN A 118 -10.00 30.26 -4.69
CA GLN A 118 -9.68 31.63 -5.15
C GLN A 118 -9.34 31.68 -6.64
N ASN A 119 -8.63 30.68 -7.15
CA ASN A 119 -8.15 30.70 -8.53
C ASN A 119 -8.85 29.63 -9.37
N VAL A 120 -9.33 30.04 -10.54
CA VAL A 120 -9.86 29.11 -11.54
C VAL A 120 -8.71 28.26 -12.10
N GLY A 121 -8.89 26.94 -12.12
CA GLY A 121 -7.89 25.96 -12.56
C GLY A 121 -6.93 25.48 -11.47
N GLU A 122 -7.07 25.94 -10.22
CA GLU A 122 -6.26 25.45 -9.10
C GLU A 122 -6.62 24.00 -8.76
N LYS A 123 -5.62 23.11 -8.79
CA LYS A 123 -5.77 21.69 -8.45
C LYS A 123 -5.34 21.42 -7.02
N THR A 124 -6.31 21.13 -6.15
CA THR A 124 -6.07 20.79 -4.75
C THR A 124 -6.10 19.27 -4.57
N PRO A 125 -5.04 18.63 -4.05
CA PRO A 125 -5.04 17.19 -3.80
C PRO A 125 -6.10 16.83 -2.76
N MET A 126 -6.89 15.79 -3.02
CA MET A 126 -8.01 15.42 -2.16
C MET A 126 -8.05 13.93 -1.88
N PHE A 127 -8.62 13.58 -0.74
CA PHE A 127 -8.96 12.20 -0.37
C PHE A 127 -10.46 12.08 -0.12
N ILE A 128 -11.08 11.09 -0.74
CA ILE A 128 -12.51 10.80 -0.59
C ILE A 128 -12.67 9.45 0.09
N ARG A 129 -13.60 9.34 1.03
CA ARG A 129 -14.03 8.08 1.63
C ARG A 129 -15.54 7.88 1.49
N PHE A 130 -15.91 6.80 0.82
CA PHE A 130 -17.27 6.27 0.75
C PHE A 130 -17.52 5.32 1.90
N SER A 131 -18.74 5.26 2.45
CA SER A 131 -19.03 4.35 3.57
C SER A 131 -20.52 4.04 3.75
N THR A 132 -20.85 2.96 4.47
CA THR A 132 -22.22 2.60 4.89
C THR A 132 -22.43 2.92 6.37
N VAL A 133 -23.63 3.30 6.81
CA VAL A 133 -23.84 3.87 8.16
C VAL A 133 -23.94 2.81 9.26
N THR A 134 -24.75 1.77 9.06
CA THR A 134 -25.46 1.12 10.19
C THR A 134 -24.89 -0.21 10.67
N LEU A 135 -24.17 -0.95 9.85
CA LEU A 135 -23.69 -2.30 10.19
C LEU A 135 -22.15 -2.35 10.07
N GLY A 136 -21.53 -3.29 10.78
CA GLY A 136 -20.08 -3.41 10.97
C GLY A 136 -19.24 -3.49 9.68
N ARG A 137 -17.91 -3.57 9.83
CA ARG A 137 -16.98 -3.52 8.68
C ARG A 137 -17.26 -4.55 7.57
N GLU A 138 -17.85 -5.69 7.89
CA GLU A 138 -18.10 -6.80 6.96
C GLU A 138 -19.46 -6.69 6.24
N PHE A 139 -20.16 -5.57 6.34
CA PHE A 139 -21.45 -5.37 5.70
C PHE A 139 -21.31 -5.23 4.18
N PRO A 140 -22.17 -5.88 3.37
CA PRO A 140 -22.10 -5.82 1.92
C PRO A 140 -22.30 -4.40 1.37
N ASP A 141 -21.47 -4.03 0.39
CA ASP A 141 -21.46 -2.70 -0.23
C ASP A 141 -22.73 -2.36 -1.01
N GLU A 142 -23.51 -3.36 -1.43
CA GLU A 142 -24.74 -3.18 -2.22
C GLU A 142 -26.01 -3.02 -1.38
N ALA A 143 -25.93 -3.30 -0.08
CA ALA A 143 -27.13 -3.33 0.76
C ALA A 143 -27.72 -1.93 0.97
N ARG A 144 -29.05 -1.89 1.15
CA ARG A 144 -29.82 -0.64 1.33
C ARG A 144 -29.40 0.06 2.62
N ASN A 145 -28.64 1.14 2.48
CA ASN A 145 -28.12 1.95 3.59
C ASN A 145 -27.79 3.36 3.07
N PRO A 146 -27.93 4.45 3.85
CA PRO A 146 -27.34 5.72 3.45
C PRO A 146 -25.84 5.58 3.18
N ARG A 147 -25.31 6.37 2.23
CA ARG A 147 -23.89 6.35 1.87
C ARG A 147 -23.22 7.62 2.37
N GLY A 148 -22.21 7.47 3.22
CA GLY A 148 -21.35 8.57 3.65
C GLY A 148 -20.40 8.95 2.52
N PHE A 149 -20.29 10.24 2.24
CA PHE A 149 -19.40 10.82 1.24
C PHE A 149 -18.55 11.90 1.90
N ALA A 150 -17.41 11.49 2.47
CA ALA A 150 -16.52 12.40 3.17
C ALA A 150 -15.38 12.82 2.25
N ILE A 151 -15.20 14.13 2.09
CA ILE A 151 -14.10 14.73 1.32
C ILE A 151 -13.15 15.43 2.28
N LYS A 152 -11.84 15.16 2.12
CA LYS A 152 -10.77 15.97 2.68
C LYS A 152 -10.03 16.68 1.54
N LEU A 153 -10.05 18.01 1.58
CA LEU A 153 -9.26 18.92 0.74
C LEU A 153 -8.02 19.39 1.50
#